data_AF-A0A962CLC1-F1
#
_entry.id   AF-A0A962CLC1-F1
#
_cell.length_a   1.000
_cell.length_b   1.000
_cell.length_c   1.000
_cell.angle_alpha   90.00
_cell.angle_beta   90.00
_cell.angle_gamma   90.00
#
_symmetry.space_group_name_H-M   'P 1'
#
loop_
_entity.id
_entity.type
_entity.pdbx_description
1 polymer ?
#
loop_
_entity_poly.entity_id
_entity_poly.type
_entity_poly.pdbx_seq_one_letter_code
_entity_poly.pdbx_strand_id
1 'polypeptide(L)'
;MMLVIANVVPVSAGAAQSGAPSLKTSESSSRFFDTQARAVDGGTLMAGKTPIKLWGIQPIEGMPAQFSVNVRAALDAVLGYNKVRCEMKSRDASGVVAQCTNSFDQDLGLYMLQRGFAVVDRAAVFGGAFEESYIQAEKDAQKQGLGVWLQEGSRSSENDGAFMMIAGGILILCLLGAFSVLTLIIMKGFQKVADVQTQSMNMMARERALRDKEREIFATMLDSEIKANKSKVEAYLVVYDEMLKDLKDPDKKPKYKKAGDIVQAQPAMERSVFDRNTDKLDILGDQLSSEVIHFYARIKSKPDYINLEPEMPVEEAREIVETAYNRAQRMDEISDRLIDLFERGGYARGGPKNSD
;
A
#
# COMPACT_ATOMS: atom_id res chain seq x y z
N MET A 1 -12.87 -21.08 -38.29
CA MET A 1 -14.04 -21.35 -37.44
C MET A 1 -13.96 -20.37 -36.27
N MET A 2 -14.50 -19.16 -36.48
CA MET A 2 -14.42 -18.01 -35.58
C MET A 2 -15.75 -17.89 -34.83
N LEU A 3 -15.70 -17.88 -33.50
CA LEU A 3 -16.86 -17.56 -32.67
C LEU A 3 -16.78 -16.08 -32.27
N VAL A 4 -17.59 -15.26 -32.92
CA VAL A 4 -17.79 -13.84 -32.59
C VAL A 4 -18.97 -13.78 -31.61
N ILE A 5 -18.72 -13.41 -30.36
CA ILE A 5 -19.76 -13.15 -29.37
C ILE A 5 -20.07 -11.65 -29.39
N ALA A 6 -21.21 -11.31 -30.01
CA ALA A 6 -21.78 -9.97 -29.97
C ALA A 6 -22.58 -9.80 -28.66
N ASN A 7 -22.14 -8.88 -27.79
CA ASN A 7 -22.90 -8.47 -26.62
C ASN A 7 -23.92 -7.40 -27.03
N VAL A 8 -25.20 -7.78 -27.00
CA VAL A 8 -26.35 -6.91 -27.18
C VAL A 8 -26.69 -6.24 -25.85
N VAL A 9 -26.67 -4.91 -25.84
CA VAL A 9 -27.14 -4.08 -24.73
C VAL A 9 -28.67 -3.95 -24.82
N PRO A 10 -29.46 -4.30 -23.79
CA PRO A 10 -30.86 -3.93 -23.75
C PRO A 10 -31.02 -2.50 -23.20
N VAL A 11 -31.63 -1.66 -24.03
CA VAL A 11 -32.24 -0.37 -23.65
C VAL A 11 -33.47 -0.67 -22.79
N SER A 12 -33.43 -0.33 -21.50
CA SER A 12 -34.61 -0.36 -20.62
C SER A 12 -35.21 1.03 -20.49
N ALA A 13 -36.51 1.08 -20.77
CA ALA A 13 -37.37 2.24 -20.76
C ALA A 13 -37.51 2.90 -19.38
N GLY A 14 -37.73 4.22 -19.41
CA GLY A 14 -37.98 5.06 -18.25
C GLY A 14 -39.28 4.69 -17.54
N ALA A 15 -39.21 4.74 -16.20
CA ALA A 15 -40.36 4.74 -15.32
C ALA A 15 -40.32 6.00 -14.44
N ALA A 16 -41.50 6.58 -14.30
CA ALA A 16 -41.83 7.84 -13.68
C ALA A 16 -41.28 8.01 -12.25
N GLN A 17 -40.82 9.25 -11.99
CA GLN A 17 -40.55 9.78 -10.67
C GLN A 17 -41.87 9.92 -9.88
N SER A 18 -42.07 9.08 -8.86
CA SER A 18 -43.01 9.34 -7.77
C SER A 18 -42.23 9.89 -6.58
N GLY A 19 -42.44 11.18 -6.28
CA GLY A 19 -41.84 11.86 -5.14
C GLY A 19 -42.27 11.25 -3.81
N ALA A 20 -41.35 10.55 -3.16
CA ALA A 20 -41.42 10.25 -1.73
C ALA A 20 -40.85 11.45 -0.95
N PRO A 21 -41.49 11.87 0.16
CA PRO A 21 -40.95 12.92 1.00
C PRO A 21 -39.61 12.47 1.59
N SER A 22 -38.55 13.14 1.17
CA SER A 22 -37.21 13.03 1.73
C SER A 22 -37.28 13.36 3.22
N LEU A 23 -37.25 12.30 4.05
CA LEU A 23 -36.94 12.41 5.45
C LEU A 23 -35.56 13.06 5.54
N LYS A 24 -35.53 14.33 5.96
CA LYS A 24 -34.30 15.02 6.34
C LYS A 24 -33.65 14.21 7.45
N THR A 25 -32.71 13.34 7.09
CA THR A 25 -31.75 12.79 8.02
C THR A 25 -31.00 13.99 8.58
N SER A 26 -31.40 14.41 9.78
CA SER A 26 -30.65 15.33 10.60
C SER A 26 -29.30 14.66 10.87
N GLU A 27 -28.29 14.99 10.06
CA GLU A 27 -26.90 14.71 10.37
C GLU A 27 -26.60 15.37 11.72
N SER A 28 -26.72 14.56 12.78
CA SER A 28 -26.21 14.88 14.10
C SER A 28 -24.71 15.02 13.96
N SER A 29 -24.24 16.26 13.74
CA SER A 29 -22.83 16.61 13.79
C SER A 29 -22.31 16.16 15.16
N SER A 30 -21.63 15.01 15.23
CA SER A 30 -21.03 14.52 16.48
C SER A 30 -20.00 15.55 16.95
N ARG A 31 -20.30 16.23 18.06
CA ARG A 31 -19.44 17.28 18.62
C ARG A 31 -18.43 16.64 19.55
N PHE A 32 -17.27 16.31 19.01
CA PHE A 32 -16.11 15.87 19.80
C PHE A 32 -15.42 17.08 20.46
N PHE A 33 -14.91 16.90 21.67
CA PHE A 33 -14.05 17.86 22.35
C PHE A 33 -12.99 17.16 23.19
N ASP A 34 -11.78 17.71 23.22
CA ASP A 34 -10.68 17.22 24.04
C ASP A 34 -10.53 18.11 25.28
N THR A 35 -10.50 17.52 26.48
CA THR A 35 -10.38 18.27 27.73
C THR A 35 -9.53 17.53 28.76
N GLN A 36 -8.91 18.26 29.69
CA GLN A 36 -8.37 17.67 30.91
C GLN A 36 -9.49 17.62 31.95
N ALA A 37 -9.71 16.45 32.55
CA ALA A 37 -10.76 16.25 33.54
C ALA A 37 -10.24 15.44 34.73
N ARG A 38 -10.96 15.52 35.87
CA ARG A 38 -10.71 14.72 37.07
C ARG A 38 -11.98 14.00 37.50
N ALA A 39 -11.88 12.82 38.11
CA ALA A 39 -13.05 12.10 38.58
C ALA A 39 -13.64 12.78 39.82
N VAL A 40 -14.95 13.05 39.78
CA VAL A 40 -15.71 13.52 40.95
C VAL A 40 -16.25 12.31 41.71
N ASP A 41 -16.85 11.38 40.96
CA ASP A 41 -17.44 10.12 41.42
C ASP A 41 -17.31 9.06 40.31
N GLY A 42 -18.03 7.94 40.42
CA GLY A 42 -17.96 6.82 39.47
C GLY A 42 -18.60 7.03 38.10
N GLY A 43 -19.34 8.11 37.90
CA GLY A 43 -20.01 8.44 36.65
C GLY A 43 -19.79 9.88 36.18
N THR A 44 -19.09 10.71 36.96
CA THR A 44 -18.95 12.15 36.69
C THR A 44 -17.50 12.59 36.69
N LEU A 45 -17.11 13.28 35.61
CA LEU A 45 -15.84 13.98 35.47
C LEU A 45 -16.02 15.49 35.65
N MET A 46 -14.99 16.20 36.09
CA MET A 46 -14.97 17.67 36.16
C MET A 46 -13.92 18.24 35.22
N ALA A 47 -14.37 19.02 34.23
CA ALA A 47 -13.52 19.79 33.31
C ALA A 47 -13.63 21.30 33.64
N GLY A 48 -12.69 21.80 34.44
CA GLY A 48 -12.77 23.17 34.97
C GLY A 48 -13.95 23.32 35.92
N LYS A 49 -15.01 24.03 35.48
CA LYS A 49 -16.27 24.20 36.22
C LYS A 49 -17.44 23.41 35.63
N THR A 50 -17.20 22.67 34.54
CA THR A 50 -18.25 21.94 33.83
C THR A 50 -18.22 20.47 34.22
N PRO A 51 -19.28 19.95 34.86
CA PRO A 51 -19.40 18.53 35.11
C PRO A 51 -19.76 17.80 33.80
N ILE A 52 -19.14 16.65 33.58
CA ILE A 52 -19.35 15.75 32.45
C ILE A 52 -19.81 14.41 33.01
N LYS A 53 -21.07 14.06 32.79
CA LYS A 53 -21.61 12.73 33.12
C LYS A 53 -21.26 11.75 32.01
N LEU A 54 -20.69 10.61 32.38
CA LEU A 54 -20.38 9.53 31.45
C LEU A 54 -21.67 8.93 30.88
N TRP A 55 -21.77 8.90 29.57
CA TRP A 55 -22.92 8.34 28.87
C TRP A 55 -22.96 6.81 28.97
N GLY A 56 -24.16 6.24 28.99
CA GLY A 56 -24.39 4.79 28.93
C GLY A 56 -24.20 4.05 30.26
N ILE A 57 -23.85 4.75 31.34
CA ILE A 57 -23.71 4.17 32.68
C ILE A 57 -24.51 4.95 33.72
N GLN A 58 -24.94 4.26 34.76
CA GLN A 58 -25.57 4.85 35.94
C GLN A 58 -24.69 4.56 37.17
N PRO A 59 -24.22 5.60 37.89
CA PRO A 59 -23.49 5.40 39.14
C PRO A 59 -24.41 4.80 40.20
N ILE A 60 -23.84 4.03 41.10
CA ILE A 60 -24.62 3.30 42.11
C ILE A 60 -24.68 4.14 43.38
N GLU A 61 -25.88 4.59 43.72
CA GLU A 61 -26.13 5.40 44.89
C GLU A 61 -26.26 4.55 46.16
N GLY A 62 -25.97 5.14 47.32
CA GLY A 62 -26.15 4.47 48.62
C GLY A 62 -25.07 3.45 49.01
N MET A 63 -23.98 3.35 48.26
CA MET A 63 -22.85 2.47 48.60
C MET A 63 -22.03 3.00 49.79
N PRO A 64 -21.32 2.13 50.53
CA PRO A 64 -20.43 2.56 51.61
C PRO A 64 -19.36 3.55 51.13
N ALA A 65 -18.95 4.49 51.99
CA ALA A 65 -17.98 5.53 51.64
C ALA A 65 -16.66 4.96 51.04
N GLN A 66 -16.20 3.81 51.56
CA GLN A 66 -15.00 3.14 51.03
C GLN A 66 -15.15 2.71 49.58
N PHE A 67 -16.34 2.22 49.19
CA PHE A 67 -16.64 1.85 47.82
C PHE A 67 -16.56 3.08 46.91
N SER A 68 -17.22 4.18 47.29
CA SER A 68 -17.20 5.43 46.51
C SER A 68 -15.78 6.00 46.33
N VAL A 69 -14.92 5.88 47.34
CA VAL A 69 -13.51 6.28 47.23
C VAL A 69 -12.74 5.40 46.25
N ASN A 70 -12.94 4.07 46.31
CA ASN A 70 -12.28 3.12 45.40
C ASN A 70 -12.71 3.35 43.94
N VAL A 71 -14.01 3.59 43.73
CA VAL A 71 -14.59 3.89 42.42
C VAL A 71 -13.96 5.16 41.82
N ARG A 72 -13.90 6.25 42.60
CA ARG A 72 -13.27 7.51 42.16
C ARG A 72 -11.78 7.30 41.86
N ALA A 73 -11.06 6.59 42.73
CA ALA A 73 -9.64 6.31 42.54
C ALA A 73 -9.37 5.47 41.27
N ALA A 74 -10.24 4.51 40.94
CA ALA A 74 -10.11 3.73 39.72
C ALA A 74 -10.36 4.58 38.47
N LEU A 75 -11.36 5.47 38.50
CA LEU A 75 -11.62 6.39 37.40
C LEU A 75 -10.47 7.41 37.23
N ASP A 76 -9.95 7.98 38.33
CA ASP A 76 -8.76 8.84 38.28
C ASP A 76 -7.52 8.11 37.72
N ALA A 77 -7.34 6.83 38.07
CA ALA A 77 -6.21 6.04 37.59
C ALA A 77 -6.25 5.80 36.07
N VAL A 78 -7.43 5.56 35.48
CA VAL A 78 -7.58 5.34 34.03
C VAL A 78 -7.53 6.65 33.22
N LEU A 79 -7.92 7.78 33.83
CA LEU A 79 -7.74 9.12 33.27
C LEU A 79 -6.25 9.50 33.21
N GLY A 80 -5.52 9.22 34.29
CA GLY A 80 -4.13 9.64 34.45
C GLY A 80 -3.98 11.16 34.41
N TYR A 81 -2.88 11.64 33.81
CA TYR A 81 -2.62 13.07 33.61
C TYR A 81 -2.99 13.57 32.20
N ASN A 82 -3.54 12.69 31.36
CA ASN A 82 -3.76 12.96 29.94
C ASN A 82 -5.10 13.67 29.68
N LYS A 83 -5.24 14.25 28.49
CA LYS A 83 -6.53 14.74 28.01
C LYS A 83 -7.44 13.56 27.65
N VAL A 84 -8.73 13.70 27.91
CA VAL A 84 -9.79 12.80 27.44
C VAL A 84 -10.49 13.40 26.24
N ARG A 85 -10.87 12.53 25.30
CA ARG A 85 -11.69 12.89 24.14
C ARG A 85 -13.12 12.49 24.43
N CYS A 86 -14.04 13.44 24.36
CA CYS A 86 -15.44 13.20 24.67
C CYS A 86 -16.34 13.53 23.47
N GLU A 87 -17.22 12.59 23.12
CA GLU A 87 -18.32 12.78 22.18
C GLU A 87 -19.57 13.23 22.93
N MET A 88 -20.03 14.46 22.69
CA MET A 88 -21.20 15.02 23.36
C MET A 88 -22.48 14.36 22.85
N LYS A 89 -23.23 13.74 23.77
CA LYS A 89 -24.54 13.12 23.48
C LYS A 89 -25.69 14.07 23.84
N SER A 90 -25.59 14.77 24.96
CA SER A 90 -26.53 15.83 25.33
C SER A 90 -25.89 16.89 26.23
N ARG A 91 -26.56 18.03 26.39
CA ARG A 91 -26.15 19.12 27.27
C ARG A 91 -27.39 19.73 27.90
N ASP A 92 -27.34 19.93 29.21
CA ASP A 92 -28.39 20.59 29.97
C ASP A 92 -27.78 21.62 30.93
N ALA A 93 -28.61 22.20 31.80
CA ALA A 93 -28.17 23.16 32.81
C ALA A 93 -27.28 22.53 33.91
N SER A 94 -27.34 21.21 34.07
CA SER A 94 -26.59 20.45 35.07
C SER A 94 -25.20 20.03 34.58
N GLY A 95 -24.96 20.01 33.27
CA GLY A 95 -23.67 19.66 32.70
C GLY A 95 -23.76 19.12 31.27
N VAL A 96 -22.75 18.34 30.91
CA VAL A 96 -22.65 17.64 29.62
C VAL A 96 -22.76 16.14 29.86
N VAL A 97 -23.56 15.44 29.04
CA VAL A 97 -23.53 13.97 28.98
C VAL A 97 -22.71 13.57 27.75
N ALA A 98 -21.64 12.81 27.95
CA ALA A 98 -20.72 12.47 26.88
C ALA A 98 -20.15 11.06 27.03
N GLN A 99 -19.87 10.43 25.89
CA GLN A 99 -19.05 9.23 25.83
C GLN A 99 -17.59 9.66 25.75
N CYS A 100 -16.76 9.25 26.71
CA CYS A 100 -15.38 9.73 26.81
C CYS A 100 -14.39 8.58 26.69
N THR A 101 -13.30 8.82 25.95
CA THR A 101 -12.15 7.92 25.81
C THR A 101 -10.87 8.57 26.34
N ASN A 102 -9.95 7.76 26.86
CA ASN A 102 -8.62 8.22 27.26
C ASN A 102 -7.62 8.20 26.08
N SER A 103 -6.35 8.46 26.36
CA SER A 103 -5.26 8.44 25.36
C SER A 103 -4.96 7.07 24.75
N PHE A 104 -5.54 5.99 25.28
CA PHE A 104 -5.41 4.62 24.79
C PHE A 104 -6.68 4.16 24.05
N ASP A 105 -7.55 5.11 23.67
CA ASP A 105 -8.86 4.85 23.05
C ASP A 105 -9.76 3.93 23.88
N GLN A 106 -9.57 3.89 25.20
CA GLN A 106 -10.41 3.13 26.11
C GLN A 106 -11.64 3.92 26.51
N ASP A 107 -12.83 3.39 26.24
CA ASP A 107 -14.12 3.93 26.71
C ASP A 107 -14.19 3.84 28.24
N LEU A 108 -14.32 5.02 28.88
CA LEU A 108 -14.36 5.14 30.33
C LEU A 108 -15.62 4.55 30.92
N GLY A 109 -16.78 4.70 30.27
CA GLY A 109 -18.04 4.12 30.72
C GLY A 109 -17.97 2.60 30.70
N LEU A 110 -17.49 2.04 29.60
CA LEU A 110 -17.27 0.60 29.47
C LEU A 110 -16.29 0.07 30.52
N TYR A 111 -15.21 0.78 30.80
CA TYR A 111 -14.25 0.43 31.85
C TYR A 111 -14.92 0.34 33.23
N MET A 112 -15.78 1.31 33.57
CA MET A 112 -16.49 1.32 34.85
C MET A 112 -17.46 0.13 34.99
N LEU A 113 -18.11 -0.28 33.89
CA LEU A 113 -18.96 -1.47 33.85
C LEU A 113 -18.15 -2.75 34.05
N GLN A 114 -17.04 -2.92 33.33
CA GLN A 114 -16.16 -4.09 33.42
C GLN A 114 -15.60 -4.31 34.83
N ARG A 115 -15.41 -3.23 35.60
CA ARG A 115 -14.96 -3.27 36.99
C ARG A 115 -16.08 -3.43 38.01
N GLY A 116 -17.34 -3.43 37.58
CA GLY A 116 -18.50 -3.50 38.47
C GLY A 116 -18.70 -2.22 39.31
N PHE A 117 -18.25 -1.07 38.82
CA PHE A 117 -18.36 0.22 39.53
C PHE A 117 -19.59 1.05 39.14
N ALA A 118 -20.25 0.69 38.05
CA ALA A 118 -21.51 1.26 37.59
C ALA A 118 -22.40 0.16 37.01
N VAL A 119 -23.68 0.47 36.80
CA VAL A 119 -24.62 -0.36 36.04
C VAL A 119 -24.91 0.27 34.69
N VAL A 120 -25.39 -0.52 33.73
CA VAL A 120 -25.71 0.00 32.38
C VAL A 120 -26.96 0.87 32.45
N ASP A 121 -26.88 2.09 31.91
CA ASP A 121 -28.08 2.86 31.58
C ASP A 121 -28.69 2.30 30.29
N ARG A 122 -29.59 1.33 30.45
CA ARG A 122 -30.21 0.61 29.33
C ARG A 122 -31.02 1.53 28.43
N ALA A 123 -31.60 2.60 28.96
CA ALA A 123 -32.36 3.55 28.15
C ALA A 123 -31.44 4.36 27.23
N ALA A 124 -30.23 4.70 27.70
CA ALA A 124 -29.26 5.43 26.90
C ALA A 124 -28.66 4.58 25.76
N VAL A 125 -28.42 3.28 25.98
CA VAL A 125 -27.72 2.43 25.00
C VAL A 125 -28.65 1.67 24.04
N PHE A 126 -29.96 1.60 24.32
CA PHE A 126 -30.92 0.77 23.58
C PHE A 126 -30.92 1.04 22.06
N GLY A 127 -30.81 -0.02 21.26
CA GLY A 127 -30.77 0.02 19.81
C GLY A 127 -29.52 0.65 19.21
N GLY A 128 -28.54 1.01 20.04
CA GLY A 128 -27.27 1.59 19.63
C GLY A 128 -26.17 0.54 19.44
N ALA A 129 -25.08 0.93 18.76
CA ALA A 129 -23.92 0.06 18.53
C ALA A 129 -23.18 -0.37 19.82
N PHE A 130 -23.46 0.28 20.96
CA PHE A 130 -22.82 0.01 22.25
C PHE A 130 -23.67 -0.86 23.19
N GLU A 131 -24.91 -1.21 22.80
CA GLU A 131 -25.83 -1.96 23.68
C GLU A 131 -25.24 -3.29 24.11
N GLU A 132 -24.79 -4.11 23.15
CA GLU A 132 -24.31 -5.46 23.42
C GLU A 132 -23.03 -5.45 24.26
N SER A 133 -22.07 -4.57 23.95
CA SER A 133 -20.80 -4.50 24.66
C SER A 133 -20.96 -4.02 26.10
N TYR A 134 -21.85 -3.05 26.35
CA TYR A 134 -22.12 -2.54 27.69
C TYR A 134 -22.86 -3.59 28.55
N ILE A 135 -23.89 -4.23 28.00
CA ILE A 135 -24.63 -5.30 28.69
C ILE A 135 -23.71 -6.48 29.01
N GLN A 136 -22.83 -6.85 28.08
CA GLN A 136 -21.91 -7.96 28.28
C GLN A 136 -20.88 -7.63 29.37
N ALA A 137 -20.34 -6.40 29.39
CA ALA A 137 -19.41 -5.96 30.44
C ALA A 137 -20.02 -6.01 31.84
N GLU A 138 -21.27 -5.58 32.01
CA GLU A 138 -22.00 -5.68 33.28
C GLU A 138 -22.21 -7.14 33.70
N LYS A 139 -22.66 -8.01 32.78
CA LYS A 139 -22.84 -9.45 33.05
C LYS A 139 -21.54 -10.14 33.45
N ASP A 140 -20.43 -9.79 32.80
CA ASP A 140 -19.12 -10.34 33.12
C ASP A 140 -18.64 -9.89 34.50
N ALA A 141 -18.85 -8.61 34.85
CA ALA A 141 -18.56 -8.11 36.19
C ALA A 141 -19.42 -8.79 37.27
N GLN A 142 -20.70 -9.05 36.99
CA GLN A 142 -21.60 -9.81 37.87
C GLN A 142 -21.10 -11.23 38.08
N LYS A 143 -20.78 -11.94 37.01
CA LYS A 143 -20.30 -13.33 37.05
C LYS A 143 -18.98 -13.46 37.82
N GLN A 144 -18.12 -12.45 37.72
CA GLN A 144 -16.83 -12.41 38.42
C GLN A 144 -16.93 -11.88 39.86
N GLY A 145 -18.10 -11.38 40.28
CA GLY A 145 -18.27 -10.78 41.60
C GLY A 145 -17.40 -9.52 41.81
N LEU A 146 -17.25 -8.69 40.77
CA LEU A 146 -16.44 -7.47 40.85
C LEU A 146 -17.26 -6.27 41.33
N GLY A 147 -16.58 -5.33 41.99
CA GLY A 147 -17.17 -4.06 42.41
C GLY A 147 -18.39 -4.26 43.31
N VAL A 148 -19.55 -3.76 42.90
CA VAL A 148 -20.81 -3.91 43.66
C VAL A 148 -21.32 -5.34 43.74
N TRP A 149 -20.84 -6.22 42.86
CA TRP A 149 -21.28 -7.61 42.79
C TRP A 149 -20.47 -8.51 43.73
N LEU A 150 -19.52 -7.96 44.47
CA LEU A 150 -18.69 -8.70 45.41
C LEU A 150 -19.58 -9.24 46.55
N GLN A 151 -19.83 -10.56 46.54
CA GLN A 151 -20.51 -11.23 47.64
C GLN A 151 -19.53 -11.37 48.81
N GLU A 152 -19.79 -10.72 49.95
CA GLU A 152 -18.97 -10.81 51.17
C GLU A 152 -19.00 -12.19 51.87
N GLY A 153 -19.44 -13.24 51.17
CA GLY A 153 -19.83 -14.53 51.72
C GLY A 153 -19.16 -15.73 51.10
N SER A 154 -17.83 -15.78 51.05
CA SER A 154 -17.11 -17.06 50.95
C SER A 154 -15.77 -17.01 51.67
N ARG A 155 -15.80 -16.76 52.98
CA ARG A 155 -14.74 -17.27 53.88
C ARG A 155 -14.86 -18.78 53.91
N SER A 156 -14.20 -19.45 52.97
CA SER A 156 -14.03 -20.90 52.98
C SER A 156 -13.28 -21.30 54.24
N SER A 157 -14.01 -22.01 55.08
CA SER A 157 -13.62 -22.62 56.34
C SER A 157 -12.20 -23.20 56.32
N GLU A 158 -11.40 -22.68 57.24
CA GLU A 158 -10.07 -23.12 57.63
C GLU A 158 -10.21 -24.46 58.39
N ASN A 159 -9.98 -25.59 57.71
CA ASN A 159 -9.58 -26.87 58.33
C ASN A 159 -9.26 -27.90 57.24
N ASP A 160 -7.99 -28.01 56.83
CA ASP A 160 -7.34 -29.26 56.33
C ASP A 160 -5.87 -29.02 55.92
N GLY A 161 -5.03 -28.54 56.85
CA GLY A 161 -3.65 -28.09 56.55
C GLY A 161 -2.64 -29.19 56.19
N ALA A 162 -2.88 -30.46 56.55
CA ALA A 162 -1.87 -31.52 56.36
C ALA A 162 -2.05 -32.32 55.05
N PHE A 163 -3.29 -32.56 54.61
CA PHE A 163 -3.56 -33.27 53.35
C PHE A 163 -3.46 -32.34 52.13
N MET A 164 -3.82 -31.06 52.27
CA MET A 164 -3.69 -30.03 51.24
C MET A 164 -2.24 -29.70 50.86
N MET A 165 -1.26 -29.81 51.78
CA MET A 165 0.14 -29.54 51.43
C MET A 165 0.77 -30.64 50.55
N ILE A 166 0.41 -31.92 50.78
CA ILE A 166 0.91 -33.03 49.94
C ILE A 166 0.17 -33.05 48.61
N ALA A 167 -1.16 -32.94 48.62
CA ALA A 167 -1.96 -32.86 47.39
C ALA A 167 -1.60 -31.61 46.56
N GLY A 168 -1.37 -30.47 47.22
CA GLY A 168 -0.90 -29.24 46.60
C GLY A 168 0.51 -29.36 46.02
N GLY A 169 1.43 -30.01 46.73
CA GLY A 169 2.79 -30.28 46.23
C GLY A 169 2.79 -31.16 44.97
N ILE A 170 1.98 -32.22 44.95
CA ILE A 170 1.82 -33.09 43.78
C ILE A 170 1.17 -32.33 42.62
N LEU A 171 0.14 -31.53 42.89
CA LEU A 171 -0.56 -30.74 41.87
C LEU A 171 0.35 -29.67 41.26
N ILE A 172 1.18 -29.01 42.06
CA ILE A 172 2.21 -28.07 41.59
C ILE A 172 3.24 -28.80 40.71
N LEU A 173 3.69 -29.99 41.10
CA LEU A 173 4.59 -30.80 40.29
C LEU A 173 3.96 -31.21 38.95
N CYS A 174 2.70 -31.62 38.95
CA CYS A 174 1.94 -31.91 37.72
C CYS A 174 1.78 -30.66 36.84
N LEU A 175 1.50 -29.49 37.43
CA LEU A 175 1.43 -28.23 36.70
C LEU A 175 2.78 -27.87 36.09
N LEU A 176 3.87 -27.95 36.85
CA LEU A 176 5.22 -27.69 36.34
C LEU A 176 5.61 -28.67 35.22
N GLY A 177 5.21 -29.94 35.34
CA GLY A 177 5.38 -30.94 34.28
C GLY A 177 4.59 -30.59 33.02
N ALA A 178 3.31 -30.21 33.16
CA ALA A 178 2.48 -29.78 32.05
C ALA A 178 3.03 -28.52 31.35
N PHE A 179 3.49 -27.53 32.12
CA PHE A 179 4.15 -26.34 31.59
C PHE A 179 5.47 -26.67 30.88
N SER A 180 6.24 -27.62 31.40
CA SER A 180 7.48 -28.08 30.75
C SER A 180 7.19 -28.72 29.39
N VAL A 181 6.17 -29.57 29.30
CA VAL A 181 5.73 -30.19 28.05
C VAL A 181 5.20 -29.14 27.07
N LEU A 182 4.38 -28.20 27.53
CA LEU A 182 3.87 -27.10 26.72
C LEU A 182 5.03 -26.25 26.15
N THR A 183 6.03 -25.94 26.98
CA THR A 183 7.22 -25.20 26.57
C THR A 183 8.01 -25.94 25.49
N LEU A 184 8.16 -27.27 25.58
CA LEU A 184 8.79 -28.08 24.54
C LEU A 184 8.00 -28.07 23.22
N ILE A 185 6.66 -28.11 23.28
CA ILE A 185 5.79 -28.01 22.09
C ILE A 185 5.95 -26.64 21.44
N ILE A 186 5.93 -25.58 22.25
CA ILE A 186 6.10 -24.19 21.79
C ILE A 186 7.48 -24.00 21.15
N MET A 187 8.56 -24.50 21.77
CA MET A 187 9.91 -24.44 21.20
C MET A 187 10.02 -25.16 19.85
N LYS A 188 9.41 -26.35 19.72
CA LYS A 188 9.33 -27.05 18.42
C LYS A 188 8.52 -26.27 17.39
N GLY A 189 7.44 -25.60 17.81
CA GLY A 189 6.65 -24.72 16.95
C GLY A 189 7.47 -23.53 16.44
N PHE A 190 8.22 -22.85 17.33
CA PHE A 190 9.06 -21.72 16.96
C PHE A 190 10.21 -22.10 16.03
N GLN A 191 10.86 -23.25 16.23
CA GLN A 191 11.89 -23.74 15.31
C GLN A 191 11.33 -23.92 13.89
N LYS A 192 10.16 -24.55 13.76
CA LYS A 192 9.51 -24.74 12.46
C LYS A 192 9.15 -23.40 11.79
N VAL A 193 8.69 -22.42 12.56
CA VAL A 193 8.39 -21.08 12.03
C VAL A 193 9.67 -20.35 11.60
N ALA A 194 10.74 -20.43 12.38
CA ALA A 194 12.03 -19.84 12.04
C ALA A 194 12.62 -20.44 10.76
N ASP A 195 12.50 -21.77 10.58
CA ASP A 195 12.93 -22.46 9.36
C ASP A 195 12.13 -21.99 8.13
N VAL A 196 10.81 -21.88 8.25
CA VAL A 196 9.94 -21.39 7.17
C VAL A 196 10.24 -19.92 6.82
N GLN A 197 10.47 -19.07 7.83
CA GLN A 197 10.86 -17.69 7.59
C GLN A 197 12.21 -17.61 6.87
N THR A 198 13.20 -18.39 7.33
CA THR A 198 14.54 -18.46 6.70
C THR A 198 14.44 -18.95 5.26
N GLN A 199 13.61 -19.97 4.99
CA GLN A 199 13.37 -20.46 3.63
C GLN A 199 12.70 -19.39 2.76
N SER A 200 11.72 -18.66 3.29
CA SER A 200 11.06 -17.57 2.55
C SER A 200 12.02 -16.43 2.21
N MET A 201 12.92 -16.07 3.15
CA MET A 201 13.95 -15.06 2.92
C MET A 201 14.96 -15.51 1.87
N ASN A 202 15.39 -16.76 1.93
CA ASN A 202 16.30 -17.33 0.92
C ASN A 202 15.65 -17.39 -0.47
N MET A 203 14.35 -17.70 -0.54
CA MET A 203 13.60 -17.68 -1.80
C MET A 203 13.48 -16.26 -2.36
N MET A 204 13.15 -15.27 -1.52
CA MET A 204 13.11 -13.86 -1.95
C MET A 204 14.48 -13.34 -2.39
N ALA A 205 15.55 -13.69 -1.68
CA ALA A 205 16.92 -13.33 -2.06
C ALA A 205 17.31 -13.96 -3.40
N ARG A 206 16.94 -15.23 -3.62
CA ARG A 206 17.17 -15.93 -4.88
C ARG A 206 16.35 -15.35 -6.02
N GLU A 207 15.09 -14.99 -5.79
CA GLU A 207 14.25 -14.34 -6.81
C GLU A 207 14.82 -12.98 -7.21
N ARG A 208 15.27 -12.16 -6.25
CA ARG A 208 15.96 -10.89 -6.54
C ARG A 208 17.22 -11.12 -7.37
N ALA A 209 18.06 -12.09 -6.97
CA ALA A 209 19.28 -12.42 -7.70
C ALA A 209 18.98 -12.93 -9.13
N LEU A 210 17.89 -13.67 -9.34
CA LEU A 210 17.46 -14.11 -10.67
C LEU A 210 16.95 -12.94 -11.51
N ARG A 211 16.15 -12.04 -10.93
CA ARG A 211 15.70 -10.81 -11.61
C ARG A 211 16.86 -9.90 -11.98
N ASP A 212 17.86 -9.76 -11.11
CA ASP A 212 19.06 -8.96 -11.41
C ASP A 212 19.87 -9.57 -12.57
N LYS A 213 19.99 -10.91 -12.62
CA LYS A 213 20.63 -11.60 -13.76
C LYS A 213 19.82 -11.47 -15.04
N GLU A 214 18.50 -11.59 -14.96
CA GLU A 214 17.62 -11.40 -16.11
C GLU A 214 17.73 -9.97 -16.65
N ARG A 215 17.75 -8.97 -15.76
CA ARG A 215 18.02 -7.57 -16.11
C ARG A 215 19.33 -7.42 -16.85
N GLU A 216 20.41 -8.00 -16.31
CA GLU A 216 21.75 -7.90 -16.89
C GLU A 216 21.81 -8.52 -18.29
N ILE A 217 21.26 -9.73 -18.45
CA ILE A 217 21.21 -10.42 -19.75
C ILE A 217 20.38 -9.62 -20.74
N PHE A 218 19.19 -9.17 -20.34
CA PHE A 218 18.31 -8.39 -21.21
C PHE A 218 18.95 -7.06 -21.63
N ALA A 219 19.52 -6.33 -20.67
CA ALA A 219 20.18 -5.07 -20.96
C ALA A 219 21.40 -5.24 -21.88
N THR A 220 22.17 -6.32 -21.72
CA THR A 220 23.30 -6.64 -22.60
C THR A 220 22.85 -6.97 -24.03
N MET A 221 21.77 -7.75 -24.19
CA MET A 221 21.21 -8.05 -25.51
C MET A 221 20.72 -6.76 -26.20
N LEU A 222 20.07 -5.88 -25.45
CA LEU A 222 19.49 -4.65 -26.00
C LEU A 222 20.57 -3.61 -26.33
N ASP A 223 21.57 -3.44 -25.47
CA ASP A 223 22.77 -2.62 -25.74
C ASP A 223 23.50 -3.10 -27.00
N SER A 224 23.65 -4.42 -27.16
CA SER A 224 24.26 -5.01 -28.35
C SER A 224 23.45 -4.73 -29.62
N GLU A 225 22.11 -4.86 -29.57
CA GLU A 225 21.23 -4.53 -30.71
C GLU A 225 21.31 -3.03 -31.05
N ILE A 226 21.34 -2.14 -30.05
CA ILE A 226 21.47 -0.69 -30.24
C ILE A 226 22.82 -0.33 -30.85
N LYS A 227 23.93 -0.89 -30.37
CA LYS A 227 25.27 -0.67 -30.92
C LYS A 227 25.40 -1.17 -32.36
N ALA A 228 24.81 -2.34 -32.66
CA ALA A 228 24.77 -2.86 -34.01
C ALA A 228 23.96 -1.95 -34.94
N ASN A 229 22.80 -1.46 -34.48
CA ASN A 229 21.99 -0.50 -35.22
C ASN A 229 22.70 0.85 -35.41
N LYS A 230 23.42 1.34 -34.39
CA LYS A 230 24.24 2.55 -34.50
C LYS A 230 25.26 2.43 -35.62
N SER A 231 26.00 1.32 -35.68
CA SER A 231 26.96 1.08 -36.76
C SER A 231 26.32 1.11 -38.16
N LYS A 232 25.07 0.62 -38.29
CA LYS A 232 24.29 0.72 -39.54
C LYS A 232 23.89 2.16 -39.85
N VAL A 233 23.53 2.96 -38.84
CA VAL A 233 23.21 4.39 -38.99
C VAL A 233 24.46 5.18 -39.41
N GLU A 234 25.61 4.94 -38.79
CA GLU A 234 26.88 5.60 -39.15
C GLU A 234 27.28 5.29 -40.60
N ALA A 235 27.22 4.00 -41.00
CA ALA A 235 27.50 3.61 -42.38
C ALA A 235 26.53 4.27 -43.38
N TYR A 236 25.25 4.36 -43.02
CA TYR A 236 24.24 5.05 -43.79
C TYR A 236 24.57 6.55 -43.94
N LEU A 237 24.95 7.23 -42.86
CA LEU A 237 25.32 8.64 -42.87
C LEU A 237 26.52 8.91 -43.80
N VAL A 238 27.55 8.05 -43.78
CA VAL A 238 28.71 8.19 -44.66
C VAL A 238 28.32 8.12 -46.14
N VAL A 239 27.49 7.14 -46.52
CA VAL A 239 27.03 6.97 -47.91
C VAL A 239 26.19 8.17 -48.37
N TYR A 240 25.28 8.63 -47.51
CA TYR A 240 24.37 9.72 -47.86
C TYR A 240 25.04 11.10 -47.83
N ASP A 241 26.06 11.31 -47.00
CA ASP A 241 26.90 12.51 -47.03
C ASP A 241 27.67 12.60 -48.36
N GLU A 242 28.25 11.49 -48.82
CA GLU A 242 28.91 11.44 -50.15
C GLU A 242 27.91 11.72 -51.28
N MET A 243 26.71 11.12 -51.22
CA MET A 243 25.65 11.36 -52.20
C MET A 243 25.21 12.84 -52.22
N LEU A 244 25.08 13.47 -51.05
CA LEU A 244 24.76 14.90 -50.95
C LEU A 244 25.87 15.80 -51.50
N LYS A 245 27.14 15.46 -51.28
CA LYS A 245 28.28 16.17 -51.88
C LYS A 245 28.23 16.08 -53.41
N ASP A 246 27.97 14.89 -53.94
CA ASP A 246 27.80 14.67 -55.38
C ASP A 246 26.61 15.44 -55.98
N LEU A 247 25.51 15.60 -55.24
CA LEU A 247 24.33 16.35 -55.68
C LEU A 247 24.50 17.88 -55.58
N LYS A 248 25.43 18.36 -54.74
CA LYS A 248 25.72 19.79 -54.54
C LYS A 248 26.79 20.32 -55.49
N ASP A 249 27.54 19.44 -56.17
CA ASP A 249 28.58 19.81 -57.13
C ASP A 249 27.94 20.27 -58.46
N PRO A 250 28.04 21.56 -58.85
CA PRO A 250 27.45 22.07 -60.08
C PRO A 250 28.16 21.56 -61.34
N ASP A 251 29.42 21.12 -61.22
CA ASP A 251 30.26 20.72 -62.36
C ASP A 251 30.09 19.24 -62.71
N LYS A 252 29.46 18.46 -61.83
CA LYS A 252 29.28 17.01 -61.98
C LYS A 252 27.82 16.65 -62.23
N LYS A 253 27.56 15.94 -63.33
CA LYS A 253 26.22 15.36 -63.56
C LYS A 253 25.96 14.22 -62.54
N PRO A 254 24.91 14.30 -61.70
CA PRO A 254 24.63 13.28 -60.69
C PRO A 254 24.44 11.87 -61.27
N LYS A 255 24.82 10.84 -60.50
CA LYS A 255 24.75 9.43 -60.94
C LYS A 255 23.32 8.99 -61.33
N TYR A 256 22.31 9.38 -60.55
CA TYR A 256 20.91 9.00 -60.80
C TYR A 256 20.38 9.51 -62.15
N LYS A 257 20.93 10.61 -62.70
CA LYS A 257 20.55 11.15 -64.03
C LYS A 257 20.93 10.22 -65.20
N LYS A 258 21.66 9.14 -64.96
CA LYS A 258 22.06 8.18 -66.02
C LYS A 258 21.16 6.94 -66.08
N ALA A 259 20.78 6.38 -64.93
CA ALA A 259 20.07 5.09 -64.86
C ALA A 259 18.96 5.05 -63.80
N GLY A 260 18.67 6.17 -63.15
CA GLY A 260 17.91 6.21 -61.90
C GLY A 260 18.77 5.81 -60.70
N ASP A 261 18.23 5.98 -59.51
CA ASP A 261 18.81 5.50 -58.25
C ASP A 261 17.71 5.21 -57.23
N ILE A 262 18.03 4.49 -56.15
CA ILE A 262 17.07 4.15 -55.09
C ILE A 262 17.59 4.68 -53.76
N VAL A 263 16.83 5.60 -53.19
CA VAL A 263 17.07 6.15 -51.86
C VAL A 263 16.22 5.39 -50.84
N GLN A 264 16.85 4.91 -49.78
CA GLN A 264 16.14 4.43 -48.59
C GLN A 264 15.73 5.67 -47.77
N ALA A 265 14.51 5.71 -47.23
CA ALA A 265 14.07 6.85 -46.43
C ALA A 265 14.65 6.84 -45.00
N GLN A 266 15.07 5.65 -44.55
CA GLN A 266 15.65 5.36 -43.23
C GLN A 266 16.59 4.14 -43.33
N PRO A 267 17.60 4.03 -42.45
CA PRO A 267 18.46 2.85 -42.40
C PRO A 267 17.69 1.59 -41.99
N ALA A 268 18.05 0.44 -42.57
CA ALA A 268 17.48 -0.84 -42.21
C ALA A 268 18.03 -1.34 -40.86
N MET A 269 17.23 -1.22 -39.79
CA MET A 269 17.62 -1.60 -38.43
C MET A 269 16.92 -2.87 -37.95
N GLU A 270 17.56 -3.56 -37.02
CA GLU A 270 17.00 -4.72 -36.34
C GLU A 270 16.18 -4.28 -35.12
N ARG A 271 15.11 -5.03 -34.83
CA ARG A 271 14.22 -4.80 -33.67
C ARG A 271 13.92 -6.09 -32.91
N SER A 272 14.69 -7.14 -33.17
CA SER A 272 14.34 -8.50 -32.81
C SER A 272 14.39 -8.73 -31.30
N VAL A 273 15.36 -8.12 -30.61
CA VAL A 273 15.51 -8.18 -29.16
C VAL A 273 14.42 -7.34 -28.51
N PHE A 274 14.18 -6.13 -29.00
CA PHE A 274 13.10 -5.27 -28.49
C PHE A 274 11.72 -5.94 -28.61
N ASP A 275 11.33 -6.37 -29.81
CA ASP A 275 9.98 -6.91 -30.07
C ASP A 275 9.74 -8.23 -29.30
N ARG A 276 10.78 -9.01 -28.99
CA ARG A 276 10.67 -10.27 -28.23
C ARG A 276 10.57 -10.09 -26.72
N ASN A 277 10.90 -8.91 -26.18
CA ASN A 277 11.02 -8.67 -24.74
C ASN A 277 10.29 -7.39 -24.31
N THR A 278 9.25 -6.97 -25.03
CA THR A 278 8.48 -5.77 -24.70
C THR A 278 7.84 -5.83 -23.31
N ASP A 279 7.53 -7.02 -22.82
CA ASP A 279 6.98 -7.30 -21.49
C ASP A 279 8.00 -7.16 -20.35
N LYS A 280 9.30 -7.06 -20.67
CA LYS A 280 10.41 -7.01 -19.70
C LYS A 280 11.11 -5.66 -19.62
N LEU A 281 10.56 -4.65 -20.30
CA LEU A 281 11.18 -3.33 -20.34
C LEU A 281 11.23 -2.69 -18.96
N ASP A 282 10.21 -2.90 -18.13
CA ASP A 282 10.11 -2.40 -16.75
C ASP A 282 11.33 -2.74 -15.88
N ILE A 283 11.99 -3.86 -16.16
CA ILE A 283 13.20 -4.31 -15.45
C ILE A 283 14.38 -3.32 -15.63
N LEU A 284 14.40 -2.52 -16.71
CA LEU A 284 15.45 -1.52 -16.99
C LEU A 284 15.28 -0.21 -16.20
N GLY A 285 14.13 -0.02 -15.55
CA GLY A 285 13.74 1.21 -14.87
C GLY A 285 13.10 2.25 -15.79
N ASP A 286 12.28 3.13 -15.22
CA ASP A 286 11.34 3.99 -15.96
C ASP A 286 12.00 4.85 -17.05
N GLN A 287 13.14 5.47 -16.74
CA GLN A 287 13.83 6.38 -17.66
C GLN A 287 14.39 5.63 -18.89
N LEU A 288 15.17 4.57 -18.66
CA LEU A 288 15.79 3.81 -19.75
C LEU A 288 14.74 3.09 -20.59
N SER A 289 13.72 2.53 -19.95
CA SER A 289 12.58 1.89 -20.63
C SER A 289 11.88 2.86 -21.58
N SER A 290 11.59 4.08 -21.11
CA SER A 290 10.92 5.10 -21.91
C SER A 290 11.74 5.50 -23.13
N GLU A 291 13.04 5.76 -22.95
CA GLU A 291 13.94 6.14 -24.05
C GLU A 291 14.07 5.02 -25.10
N VAL A 292 14.19 3.77 -24.65
CA VAL A 292 14.23 2.58 -25.53
C VAL A 292 12.93 2.45 -26.32
N ILE A 293 11.76 2.54 -25.67
CA ILE A 293 10.45 2.47 -26.35
C ILE A 293 10.35 3.54 -27.42
N HIS A 294 10.72 4.78 -27.10
CA HIS A 294 10.67 5.89 -28.03
C HIS A 294 11.65 5.73 -29.20
N PHE A 295 12.84 5.18 -28.97
CA PHE A 295 13.79 4.88 -30.03
C PHE A 295 13.21 3.84 -31.01
N TYR A 296 12.76 2.69 -30.50
CA TYR A 296 12.23 1.62 -31.34
C TYR A 296 10.90 1.97 -32.03
N ALA A 297 10.08 2.85 -31.44
CA ALA A 297 8.88 3.38 -32.08
C ALA A 297 9.18 4.20 -33.36
N ARG A 298 10.40 4.75 -33.51
CA ARG A 298 10.83 5.49 -34.70
C ARG A 298 11.35 4.57 -35.81
N ILE A 299 11.70 3.33 -35.48
CA ILE A 299 12.24 2.34 -36.43
C ILE A 299 11.09 1.69 -37.19
N LYS A 300 11.04 1.89 -38.51
CA LYS A 300 10.11 1.14 -39.37
C LYS A 300 10.62 -0.28 -39.59
N SER A 301 9.72 -1.26 -39.46
CA SER A 301 10.03 -2.69 -39.70
C SER A 301 10.34 -3.00 -41.17
N LYS A 302 9.92 -2.13 -42.09
CA LYS A 302 10.20 -2.22 -43.52
C LYS A 302 10.71 -0.85 -43.97
N PRO A 303 11.92 -0.77 -44.54
CA PRO A 303 12.43 0.49 -45.06
C PRO A 303 11.58 0.93 -46.26
N ASP A 304 11.26 2.22 -46.31
CA ASP A 304 10.63 2.82 -47.48
C ASP A 304 11.71 3.12 -48.51
N TYR A 305 11.47 2.76 -49.77
CA TYR A 305 12.36 3.04 -50.89
C TYR A 305 11.73 4.11 -51.78
N ILE A 306 12.53 5.11 -52.15
CA ILE A 306 12.15 6.23 -52.99
C ILE A 306 13.02 6.16 -54.24
N ASN A 307 12.39 6.02 -55.40
CA ASN A 307 13.10 5.99 -56.68
C ASN A 307 13.41 7.43 -57.13
N LEU A 308 14.67 7.70 -57.43
CA LEU A 308 15.13 8.93 -58.07
C LEU A 308 15.13 8.71 -59.57
N GLU A 309 14.05 9.12 -60.24
CA GLU A 309 13.95 8.99 -61.70
C GLU A 309 14.96 9.91 -62.42
N PRO A 310 15.49 9.53 -63.59
CA PRO A 310 16.44 10.35 -64.35
C PRO A 310 15.92 11.76 -64.69
N GLU A 311 14.60 11.94 -64.77
CA GLU A 311 13.95 13.20 -65.11
C GLU A 311 13.77 14.10 -63.88
N MET A 312 13.83 13.55 -62.66
CA MET A 312 13.61 14.26 -61.40
C MET A 312 14.56 15.46 -61.26
N PRO A 313 14.07 16.68 -60.92
CA PRO A 313 14.93 17.83 -60.68
C PRO A 313 16.00 17.55 -59.61
N VAL A 314 17.22 18.08 -59.81
CA VAL A 314 18.34 17.90 -58.85
C VAL A 314 18.00 18.43 -57.47
N GLU A 315 17.25 19.53 -57.42
CA GLU A 315 16.77 20.15 -56.18
C GLU A 315 15.85 19.23 -55.38
N GLU A 316 14.92 18.54 -56.07
CA GLU A 316 13.99 17.59 -55.45
C GLU A 316 14.74 16.34 -54.94
N ALA A 317 15.63 15.77 -55.77
CA ALA A 317 16.47 14.65 -55.36
C ALA A 317 17.35 15.01 -54.15
N ARG A 318 17.89 16.23 -54.12
CA ARG A 318 18.67 16.75 -52.98
C ARG A 318 17.84 16.82 -51.71
N GLU A 319 16.61 17.33 -51.78
CA GLU A 319 15.71 17.42 -50.62
C GLU A 319 15.35 16.04 -50.06
N ILE A 320 15.11 15.05 -50.93
CA ILE A 320 14.82 13.66 -50.53
C ILE A 320 16.01 13.07 -49.77
N VAL A 321 17.22 13.18 -50.33
CA VAL A 321 18.45 12.64 -49.71
C VAL A 321 18.78 13.38 -48.41
N GLU A 322 18.61 14.71 -48.38
CA GLU A 322 18.87 15.55 -47.20
C GLU A 322 17.88 15.23 -46.07
N THR A 323 16.61 14.98 -46.39
CA THR A 323 15.62 14.53 -45.42
C THR A 323 15.98 13.16 -44.83
N ALA A 324 16.42 12.23 -45.68
CA ALA A 324 16.84 10.90 -45.23
C ALA A 324 18.10 10.97 -44.34
N TYR A 325 19.08 11.80 -44.72
CA TYR A 325 20.30 12.07 -43.96
C TYR A 325 19.99 12.67 -42.58
N ASN A 326 19.19 13.74 -42.52
CA ASN A 326 18.83 14.42 -41.27
C ASN A 326 18.04 13.51 -40.32
N ARG A 327 17.21 12.60 -40.86
CA ARG A 327 16.52 11.58 -40.05
C ARG A 327 17.52 10.60 -39.44
N ALA A 328 18.45 10.08 -40.23
CA ALA A 328 19.50 9.19 -39.75
C ALA A 328 20.39 9.88 -38.69
N GLN A 329 20.72 11.15 -38.87
CA GLN A 329 21.54 11.91 -37.91
C GLN A 329 20.86 12.02 -36.55
N ARG A 330 19.56 12.32 -36.52
CA ARG A 330 18.80 12.33 -35.26
C ARG A 330 18.78 10.96 -34.59
N MET A 331 18.77 9.88 -35.37
CA MET A 331 18.81 8.53 -34.81
C MET A 331 20.17 8.18 -34.22
N ASP A 332 21.25 8.66 -34.83
CA ASP A 332 22.61 8.53 -34.33
C ASP A 332 22.75 9.19 -32.95
N GLU A 333 22.31 10.45 -32.83
CA GLU A 333 22.32 11.20 -31.56
C GLU A 333 21.50 10.51 -30.45
N ILE A 334 20.36 9.90 -30.79
CA ILE A 334 19.56 9.14 -29.82
C ILE A 334 20.27 7.85 -29.43
N SER A 335 20.92 7.18 -30.39
CA SER A 335 21.67 5.94 -30.14
C SER A 335 22.85 6.19 -29.21
N ASP A 336 23.59 7.28 -29.39
CA ASP A 336 24.65 7.72 -28.47
C ASP A 336 24.14 7.90 -27.06
N ARG A 337 23.04 8.65 -26.92
CA ARG A 337 22.42 8.89 -25.61
C ARG A 337 21.99 7.59 -24.93
N LEU A 338 21.42 6.65 -25.70
CA LEU A 338 21.01 5.36 -25.16
C LEU A 338 22.21 4.53 -24.71
N ILE A 339 23.26 4.45 -25.52
CA ILE A 339 24.50 3.74 -25.16
C ILE A 339 25.08 4.33 -23.86
N ASP A 340 25.15 5.65 -23.76
CA ASP A 340 25.56 6.35 -22.53
C ASP A 340 24.71 5.97 -21.32
N LEU A 341 23.39 5.85 -21.48
CA LEU A 341 22.48 5.44 -20.40
C LEU A 341 22.71 3.98 -20.00
N PHE A 342 22.98 3.07 -20.95
CA PHE A 342 23.34 1.68 -20.67
C PHE A 342 24.66 1.58 -19.89
N GLU A 343 25.66 2.39 -20.26
CA GLU A 343 26.95 2.44 -19.60
C GLU A 343 26.86 3.03 -18.18
N ARG A 344 26.18 4.17 -18.02
CA ARG A 344 25.98 4.83 -16.71
C ARG A 344 25.13 4.00 -15.76
N GLY A 345 24.14 3.27 -16.29
CA GLY A 345 23.33 2.35 -15.51
C GLY A 345 24.10 1.12 -15.01
N GLY A 346 25.35 0.93 -15.46
CA GLY A 346 26.17 -0.22 -15.08
C GLY A 346 25.66 -1.52 -15.72
N TYR A 347 24.92 -1.43 -16.81
CA TYR A 347 24.37 -2.58 -17.52
C TYR A 347 25.33 -3.18 -18.54
N ALA A 348 26.26 -2.37 -19.05
CA ALA A 348 27.18 -2.76 -20.12
C ALA A 348 28.48 -3.46 -19.65
N ARG A 349 28.75 -3.53 -18.34
CA ARG A 349 29.93 -4.20 -17.80
C ARG A 349 29.52 -5.40 -16.93
N GLY A 350 29.62 -6.60 -17.48
CA GLY A 350 29.70 -7.86 -16.72
C GLY A 350 30.98 -7.99 -15.88
N GLY A 351 31.57 -6.87 -15.45
CA GLY A 351 32.72 -6.81 -14.58
C GLY A 351 32.27 -6.68 -13.13
N PRO A 352 32.87 -7.43 -12.18
CA PRO A 352 32.52 -7.33 -10.77
C PRO A 352 32.62 -5.87 -10.34
N LYS A 353 31.52 -5.34 -9.78
CA LYS A 353 31.57 -4.07 -9.06
C LYS A 353 32.51 -4.29 -7.88
N ASN A 354 33.73 -3.74 -7.94
CA ASN A 354 34.55 -3.57 -6.75
C ASN A 354 33.76 -2.67 -5.81
N SER A 355 33.15 -3.26 -4.79
CA SER A 355 32.54 -2.55 -3.69
C SER A 355 33.66 -2.04 -2.78
N ASP A 356 34.06 -0.78 -2.97
CA ASP A 356 34.79 -0.01 -1.96
C ASP A 356 33.84 0.49 -0.87
#